data_AF-A0A8I6YGU3-F1
#
_entry.id   AF-A0A8I6YGU3-F1
#
_cell.length_a   1.000
_cell.length_b   1.000
_cell.length_c   1.000
_cell.angle_alpha   90.00
_cell.angle_beta   90.00
_cell.angle_gamma   90.00
#
_symmetry.space_group_name_H-M   'P 1'
#
loop_
_entity.id
_entity.type
_entity.pdbx_description
1 polymer ?
#
loop_
_entity_poly.entity_id
_entity_poly.type
_entity_poly.pdbx_seq_one_letter_code
_entity_poly.pdbx_strand_id
1 'polypeptide(L)'
;MEASRFGFQTAPAFKFDPTDADLVAHYLLPRAVGVRDPPFAHAIIDDDPASLPPADLFAKHGHGGSHHAFFLQTTDDAPESRERGVKGGAGGRWRGQKASVETVTLVHPGGGELDIQYRRSELTYEGDAGEGEDAGAAANTTGWVMHEYQIVSPPLLATVLSRISKAREDQQPATAAAAQN
;
A
#
# COMPACT_ATOMS: atom_id res chain seq x y z
N MET A 1 -5.61 -2.27 -13.19
CA MET A 1 -5.73 -0.87 -13.66
C MET A 1 -4.87 -0.69 -14.90
N GLU A 2 -5.20 0.20 -15.85
CA GLU A 2 -4.36 0.41 -17.05
C GLU A 2 -2.91 0.71 -16.67
N ALA A 3 -1.96 0.00 -17.26
CA ALA A 3 -0.54 0.16 -16.94
C ALA A 3 -0.01 1.55 -17.34
N SER A 4 -0.60 2.19 -18.35
CA SER A 4 -0.28 3.56 -18.75
C SER A 4 -0.40 4.59 -17.62
N ARG A 5 -1.30 4.36 -16.66
CA ARG A 5 -1.44 5.23 -15.46
C ARG A 5 -0.23 5.19 -14.53
N PHE A 6 0.59 4.15 -14.64
CA PHE A 6 1.82 3.99 -13.87
C PHE A 6 3.05 4.31 -14.72
N GLY A 7 2.89 4.97 -15.88
CA GLY A 7 3.97 5.39 -16.76
C GLY A 7 4.46 4.32 -17.76
N PHE A 8 3.82 3.15 -17.83
CA PHE A 8 4.17 2.14 -18.83
C PHE A 8 3.70 2.53 -20.23
N GLN A 9 4.58 2.43 -21.22
CA GLN A 9 4.25 2.64 -22.63
C GLN A 9 3.63 1.37 -23.24
N THR A 10 2.40 1.05 -22.85
CA THR A 10 1.67 -0.15 -23.29
C THR A 10 0.31 0.19 -23.88
N ALA A 11 -0.29 -0.75 -24.61
CA ALA A 11 -1.67 -0.59 -25.07
C ALA A 11 -2.64 -0.53 -23.86
N PRO A 12 -3.79 0.17 -23.97
CA PRO A 12 -4.74 0.33 -22.85
C PRO A 12 -5.25 -0.99 -22.24
N ALA A 13 -5.20 -2.08 -23.01
CA ALA A 13 -5.61 -3.41 -22.54
C ALA A 13 -4.66 -4.00 -21.46
N PHE A 14 -3.40 -3.54 -21.39
CA PHE A 14 -2.45 -4.04 -20.41
C PHE A 14 -2.73 -3.44 -19.03
N LYS A 15 -2.84 -4.32 -18.05
CA LYS A 15 -3.09 -3.93 -16.66
C LYS A 15 -1.80 -4.02 -15.86
N PHE A 16 -1.59 -3.03 -14.99
CA PHE A 16 -0.63 -3.12 -13.90
C PHE A 16 -1.36 -3.64 -12.66
N ASP A 17 -1.03 -4.88 -12.29
CA ASP A 17 -1.63 -5.62 -11.18
C ASP A 17 -0.60 -6.61 -10.60
N PRO A 18 0.52 -6.11 -10.03
CA PRO A 18 1.58 -6.95 -9.50
C PRO A 18 1.10 -7.76 -8.29
N THR A 19 1.55 -9.01 -8.19
CA THR A 19 1.34 -9.81 -6.97
C THR A 19 2.19 -9.29 -5.81
N ASP A 20 1.91 -9.73 -4.59
CA ASP A 20 2.74 -9.40 -3.42
C ASP A 20 4.21 -9.81 -3.62
N ALA A 21 4.44 -10.98 -4.24
CA ALA A 21 5.76 -11.46 -4.61
C ALA A 21 6.42 -10.57 -5.67
N ASP A 22 5.68 -10.10 -6.67
CA ASP A 22 6.20 -9.18 -7.70
C ASP A 22 6.62 -7.85 -7.09
N LEU A 23 5.80 -7.30 -6.18
CA LEU A 23 6.11 -6.06 -5.46
C LEU A 23 7.42 -6.18 -4.69
N VAL A 24 7.62 -7.29 -3.97
CA VAL A 24 8.84 -7.52 -3.20
C VAL A 24 10.04 -7.72 -4.13
N ALA A 25 9.93 -8.61 -5.10
CA ALA A 25 11.05 -9.02 -5.95
C ALA A 25 11.51 -7.92 -6.92
N HIS A 26 10.58 -7.22 -7.56
CA HIS A 26 10.88 -6.33 -8.69
C HIS A 26 10.86 -4.85 -8.33
N TYR A 27 10.20 -4.47 -7.23
CA TYR A 27 10.04 -3.05 -6.87
C TYR A 27 10.73 -2.71 -5.55
N LEU A 28 10.53 -3.49 -4.50
CA LEU A 28 11.09 -3.21 -3.18
C LEU A 28 12.56 -3.65 -3.08
N LEU A 29 12.89 -4.89 -3.45
CA LEU A 29 14.23 -5.46 -3.29
C LEU A 29 15.31 -4.64 -4.01
N PRO A 30 15.15 -4.22 -5.29
CA PRO A 30 16.16 -3.41 -5.96
C PRO A 30 16.48 -2.11 -5.20
N ARG A 31 15.47 -1.49 -4.58
CA ARG A 31 15.63 -0.27 -3.78
C ARG A 31 16.31 -0.56 -2.45
N ALA A 32 15.91 -1.64 -1.78
CA ALA A 32 16.47 -2.06 -0.50
C ALA A 32 17.96 -2.46 -0.58
N VAL A 33 18.43 -2.94 -1.75
CA VAL A 33 19.86 -3.21 -1.99
C VAL A 33 20.63 -1.99 -2.54
N GLY A 34 19.97 -0.84 -2.71
CA GLY A 34 20.60 0.42 -3.11
C GLY A 34 20.78 0.61 -4.62
N VAL A 35 20.00 -0.05 -5.48
CA VAL A 35 20.01 0.23 -6.93
C VAL A 35 19.48 1.65 -7.16
N ARG A 36 20.31 2.51 -7.77
CA ARG A 36 20.02 3.93 -8.00
C ARG A 36 18.86 4.19 -8.96
N ASP A 37 18.69 3.34 -9.97
CA ASP A 37 17.63 3.45 -10.99
C ASP A 37 17.06 2.06 -11.29
N PRO A 38 16.18 1.55 -10.41
CA PRO A 38 15.63 0.22 -10.58
C PRO A 38 14.67 0.18 -11.77
N PRO A 39 14.59 -0.96 -12.48
CA PRO A 39 13.55 -1.15 -13.49
C PRO A 39 12.17 -0.81 -12.92
N PHE A 40 11.35 -0.15 -13.73
CA PHE A 40 9.98 0.22 -13.34
C PHE A 40 9.88 1.17 -12.16
N ALA A 41 10.94 1.96 -11.89
CA ALA A 41 10.92 3.00 -10.86
C ALA A 41 9.69 3.91 -10.96
N HIS A 42 9.33 4.29 -12.20
CA HIS A 42 8.18 5.12 -12.57
C HIS A 42 6.81 4.61 -12.11
N ALA A 43 6.68 3.32 -11.78
CA ALA A 43 5.41 2.73 -11.34
C ALA A 43 5.12 2.93 -9.84
N ILE A 44 6.11 3.42 -9.07
CA ILE A 44 6.02 3.64 -7.62
C ILE A 44 6.29 5.11 -7.33
N ILE A 45 5.45 5.71 -6.49
CA ILE A 45 5.52 7.11 -6.11
C ILE A 45 6.43 7.26 -4.88
N ASP A 46 7.43 8.15 -4.97
CA ASP A 46 8.29 8.48 -3.83
C ASP A 46 7.63 9.58 -2.95
N ASP A 47 6.68 9.18 -2.09
CA ASP A 47 5.99 10.06 -1.15
C ASP A 47 5.53 9.27 0.10
N ASP A 48 5.39 9.95 1.24
CA ASP A 48 4.92 9.33 2.49
C ASP A 48 3.41 9.05 2.39
N PRO A 49 2.96 7.79 2.54
CA PRO A 49 1.55 7.42 2.51
C PRO A 49 0.69 8.05 3.63
N ALA A 50 1.30 8.69 4.63
CA ALA A 50 0.59 9.48 5.65
C ALA A 50 0.83 10.99 5.57
N SER A 51 1.36 11.48 4.45
CA SER A 51 1.43 12.92 4.20
C SER A 51 0.05 13.56 4.05
N LEU A 52 -0.90 12.85 3.43
CA LEU A 52 -2.25 13.30 3.11
C LEU A 52 -3.28 12.16 3.23
N PRO A 53 -4.58 12.49 3.35
CA PRO A 53 -5.65 11.50 3.22
C PRO A 53 -5.54 10.75 1.88
N PRO A 54 -5.93 9.46 1.80
CA PRO A 54 -5.71 8.64 0.60
C PRO A 54 -6.25 9.25 -0.69
N ALA A 55 -7.45 9.83 -0.66
CA ALA A 55 -8.05 10.47 -1.83
C ALA A 55 -7.25 11.68 -2.31
N ASP A 56 -6.81 12.54 -1.38
CA ASP A 56 -6.02 13.74 -1.67
C ASP A 56 -4.61 13.36 -2.16
N LEU A 57 -4.02 12.33 -1.53
CA LEU A 57 -2.73 11.78 -1.94
C LEU A 57 -2.80 11.23 -3.37
N PHE A 58 -3.87 10.52 -3.71
CA PHE A 58 -4.08 10.01 -5.06
C PHE A 58 -4.25 11.17 -6.06
N ALA A 59 -5.05 12.18 -5.72
CA ALA A 59 -5.24 13.35 -6.57
C ALA A 59 -3.93 14.10 -6.83
N LYS A 60 -3.11 14.31 -5.79
CA LYS A 60 -1.79 14.96 -5.87
C LYS A 60 -0.88 14.33 -6.92
N HIS A 61 -0.94 12.99 -7.06
CA HIS A 61 -0.08 12.23 -7.97
C HIS A 61 -0.78 11.82 -9.28
N GLY A 62 -1.95 12.39 -9.60
CA GLY A 62 -2.67 12.06 -10.83
C GLY A 62 -3.39 10.71 -10.82
N HIS A 63 -3.51 10.08 -9.65
CA HIS A 63 -4.20 8.82 -9.41
C HIS A 63 -5.65 9.01 -8.90
N GLY A 64 -6.26 10.20 -9.02
CA GLY A 64 -7.61 10.45 -8.49
C GLY A 64 -8.72 9.52 -9.02
N GLY A 65 -8.56 8.96 -10.23
CA GLY A 65 -9.47 7.96 -10.81
C GLY A 65 -9.00 6.51 -10.65
N SER A 66 -7.92 6.29 -9.90
CA SER A 66 -7.25 5.00 -9.74
C SER A 66 -7.79 4.29 -8.49
N HIS A 67 -8.11 3.00 -8.59
CA HIS A 67 -8.52 2.17 -7.44
C HIS A 67 -7.39 1.84 -6.46
N HIS A 68 -6.14 1.92 -6.91
CA HIS A 68 -4.94 1.65 -6.15
C HIS A 68 -3.75 2.45 -6.68
N ALA A 69 -2.77 2.68 -5.82
CA ALA A 69 -1.48 3.29 -6.14
C ALA A 69 -0.40 2.72 -5.21
N PHE A 70 0.85 2.85 -5.62
CA PHE A 70 2.00 2.30 -4.91
C PHE A 70 2.94 3.42 -4.49
N PHE A 71 3.39 3.36 -3.24
CA PHE A 71 4.23 4.38 -2.63
C PHE A 71 5.48 3.73 -2.07
N LEU A 72 6.58 4.47 -2.08
CA LEU A 72 7.82 4.08 -1.46
C LEU A 72 8.20 5.11 -0.40
N GLN A 73 8.57 4.60 0.77
CA GLN A 73 9.21 5.39 1.80
C GLN A 73 10.55 4.74 2.16
N THR A 74 11.62 5.53 2.02
CA THR A 74 12.89 5.21 2.69
C THR A 74 12.83 5.87 4.06
N THR A 75 13.13 5.12 5.11
CA THR A 75 13.03 5.62 6.47
C THR A 75 14.26 5.20 7.24
N ASP A 76 14.79 6.10 8.08
CA ASP A 76 15.92 5.75 8.96
C ASP A 76 15.48 4.72 10.03
N ASP A 77 14.19 4.72 10.37
CA ASP A 77 13.56 3.78 11.30
C ASP A 77 12.38 3.05 10.62
N ALA A 78 12.37 1.72 10.65
CA ALA A 78 11.22 0.96 10.20
C ALA A 78 9.95 1.41 10.95
N PRO A 79 8.80 1.60 10.28
CA PRO A 79 7.58 1.96 10.96
C PRO A 79 7.11 0.76 11.80
N GLU A 80 7.53 0.71 13.07
CA GLU A 80 7.05 -0.29 14.02
C GLU A 80 5.68 0.07 14.58
N SER A 81 5.24 1.32 14.38
CA SER A 81 3.96 1.79 14.90
C SER A 81 2.80 1.17 14.13
N ARG A 82 1.92 0.49 14.86
CA ARG A 82 0.63 -0.01 14.35
C ARG A 82 -0.36 1.12 14.08
N GLU A 83 -0.01 2.37 14.35
CA GLU A 83 -0.85 3.53 14.09
C GLU A 83 -0.02 4.68 13.53
N ARG A 84 -0.51 5.31 12.47
CA ARG A 84 0.18 6.43 11.81
C ARG A 84 -0.82 7.54 11.53
N GLY A 85 -0.66 8.66 12.24
CA GLY A 85 -1.46 9.86 11.99
C GLY A 85 -1.12 10.51 10.65
N VAL A 86 -2.14 10.96 9.94
CA VAL A 86 -2.00 11.72 8.69
C VAL A 86 -1.86 13.20 9.03
N LYS A 87 -0.78 13.82 8.55
CA LYS A 87 -0.37 15.17 8.99
C LYS A 87 -1.02 16.30 8.21
N GLY A 88 -1.44 16.06 6.97
CA GLY A 88 -1.98 17.08 6.07
C GLY A 88 -3.47 16.90 5.76
N GLY A 89 -4.04 17.87 5.06
CA GLY A 89 -5.44 17.84 4.61
C GLY A 89 -6.43 17.80 5.78
N ALA A 90 -7.47 16.99 5.64
CA ALA A 90 -8.50 16.79 6.67
C ALA A 90 -8.02 15.96 7.88
N GLY A 91 -6.76 15.53 7.92
CA GLY A 91 -6.27 14.64 8.97
C GLY A 91 -6.83 13.22 8.84
N GLY A 92 -6.75 12.45 9.91
CA GLY A 92 -7.07 11.02 9.97
C GLY A 92 -5.90 10.16 10.42
N ARG A 93 -6.08 8.84 10.43
CA ARG A 93 -5.06 7.88 10.85
C ARG A 93 -5.13 6.56 10.09
N TRP A 94 -3.97 5.98 9.85
CA TRP A 94 -3.84 4.58 9.46
C TRP A 94 -3.78 3.71 10.72
N ARG A 95 -4.65 2.70 10.81
CA ARG A 95 -4.68 1.74 11.91
C ARG A 95 -4.37 0.32 11.43
N GLY A 96 -3.30 -0.25 11.95
CA GLY A 96 -2.86 -1.61 11.70
C GLY A 96 -3.87 -2.66 12.18
N GLN A 97 -4.15 -3.61 11.32
CA GLN A 97 -5.10 -4.69 11.52
C GLN A 97 -4.38 -6.03 11.71
N LYS A 98 -3.60 -6.43 10.71
CA LYS A 98 -2.94 -7.75 10.63
C LYS A 98 -1.54 -7.58 10.09
N ALA A 99 -0.64 -8.48 10.48
CA ALA A 99 0.66 -8.60 9.86
C ALA A 99 1.04 -10.07 9.73
N SER A 100 1.65 -10.43 8.61
CA SER A 100 2.23 -11.75 8.34
C SER A 100 3.69 -11.60 7.91
N VAL A 101 4.49 -12.63 8.14
CA VAL A 101 5.79 -12.77 7.48
C VAL A 101 5.64 -13.85 6.42
N GLU A 102 6.00 -13.52 5.19
CA GLU A 102 5.90 -14.36 4.01
C GLU A 102 7.29 -14.52 3.38
N THR A 103 7.48 -15.57 2.57
CA THR A 103 8.74 -15.83 1.88
C THR A 103 8.52 -15.78 0.38
N VAL A 104 9.39 -15.07 -0.34
CA VAL A 104 9.50 -15.15 -1.80
C VAL A 104 10.87 -15.74 -2.16
N THR A 105 10.85 -16.79 -2.97
CA THR A 105 12.07 -17.46 -3.46
C THR A 105 12.41 -16.94 -4.85
N LEU A 106 13.57 -16.34 -4.99
CA LEU A 106 14.08 -15.82 -6.26
C LEU A 106 14.99 -16.86 -6.90
N VAL A 107 14.71 -17.23 -8.15
CA VAL A 107 15.54 -18.19 -8.90
C VAL A 107 16.43 -17.42 -9.87
N HIS A 108 17.74 -17.54 -9.67
CA HIS A 108 18.73 -16.99 -10.60
C HIS A 108 18.78 -17.84 -11.88
N PRO A 109 18.99 -17.20 -13.06
CA PRO A 109 19.16 -17.93 -14.32
C PRO A 109 20.30 -18.96 -14.31
N GLY A 110 21.29 -18.80 -13.42
CA GLY A 110 22.41 -19.73 -13.21
C GLY A 110 22.15 -20.88 -12.23
N GLY A 111 20.92 -21.06 -11.75
CA GLY A 111 20.54 -22.19 -10.89
C GLY A 111 20.74 -22.00 -9.38
N GLY A 112 20.80 -20.76 -8.90
CA GLY A 112 20.80 -20.44 -7.47
C GLY A 112 19.43 -19.96 -7.00
N GLU A 113 19.07 -20.27 -5.76
CA GLU A 113 17.84 -19.79 -5.12
C GLU A 113 18.18 -18.83 -3.97
N LEU A 114 17.38 -17.79 -3.82
CA LEU A 114 17.49 -16.83 -2.74
C LEU A 114 16.11 -16.60 -2.11
N ASP A 115 15.97 -17.01 -0.86
CA ASP A 115 14.79 -16.74 -0.06
C ASP A 115 14.86 -15.34 0.53
N ILE A 116 13.83 -14.54 0.26
CA ILE A 116 13.60 -13.23 0.86
C ILE A 116 12.37 -13.34 1.75
N GLN A 117 12.54 -13.06 3.04
CA GLN A 117 11.42 -12.93 3.96
C GLN A 117 10.98 -11.48 4.04
N TYR A 118 9.68 -11.25 3.89
CA TYR A 118 9.09 -9.92 4.00
C TYR A 118 7.90 -9.94 4.96
N ARG A 119 7.74 -8.84 5.69
CA ARG A 119 6.55 -8.56 6.48
C ARG A 119 5.51 -7.89 5.57
N ARG A 120 4.28 -8.41 5.57
CA ARG A 120 3.11 -7.76 5.00
C ARG A 120 2.21 -7.26 6.12
N SER A 121 2.01 -5.96 6.22
CA SER A 121 1.10 -5.35 7.21
C SER A 121 -0.13 -4.78 6.51
N GLU A 122 -1.31 -5.01 7.07
CA GLU A 122 -2.57 -4.43 6.61
C GLU A 122 -2.99 -3.31 7.56
N LEU A 123 -3.27 -2.13 7.01
CA LEU A 123 -3.74 -0.96 7.74
C LEU A 123 -5.03 -0.44 7.10
N THR A 124 -5.96 0.01 7.92
CA THR A 124 -7.22 0.64 7.48
C THR A 124 -7.16 2.13 7.77
N TYR A 125 -7.67 2.95 6.85
CA TYR A 125 -7.76 4.40 7.06
C TYR A 125 -9.04 4.78 7.80
N GLU A 126 -8.86 5.49 8.90
CA GLU A 126 -9.92 6.13 9.66
C GLU A 126 -9.83 7.65 9.45
N GLY A 127 -10.88 8.24 8.90
CA GLY A 127 -10.97 9.69 8.78
C GLY A 127 -11.23 10.33 10.14
N ASP A 128 -10.77 11.57 10.32
CA ASP A 128 -11.21 12.37 11.46
C ASP A 128 -12.66 12.80 11.22
N ALA A 129 -13.58 12.29 12.04
CA ALA A 129 -14.94 12.81 12.05
C ALA A 129 -14.87 14.24 12.59
N GLY A 130 -15.39 15.21 11.83
CA GLY A 130 -15.52 16.58 12.31
C GLY A 130 -16.28 16.61 13.64
N GLU A 131 -15.96 17.58 14.51
CA GLU A 131 -16.67 17.80 15.77
C GLU A 131 -18.18 17.99 15.48
N GLY A 132 -19.02 16.99 15.74
CA GLY A 132 -20.47 17.20 15.57
C GLY A 132 -21.40 15.99 15.61
N GLU A 133 -20.96 14.77 15.29
CA GLU A 133 -21.88 13.62 15.28
C GLU A 133 -21.26 12.43 16.00
N ASP A 134 -22.06 11.78 16.85
CA ASP A 134 -21.79 10.50 17.53
C ASP A 134 -21.50 9.39 16.51
N ALA A 135 -20.33 9.46 15.89
CA ALA A 135 -19.79 8.44 15.03
C ALA A 135 -19.08 7.42 15.92
N GLY A 136 -19.84 6.42 16.40
CA GLY A 136 -19.27 5.24 17.05
C GLY A 136 -18.14 4.64 16.21
N ALA A 137 -17.22 3.90 16.83
CA ALA A 137 -15.94 3.46 16.26
C ALA A 137 -15.96 2.79 14.85
N ALA A 138 -17.12 2.39 14.33
CA ALA A 138 -17.31 1.87 12.97
C ALA A 138 -17.57 2.96 11.90
N ALA A 139 -18.05 4.14 12.28
CA ALA A 139 -18.50 5.21 11.37
C ALA A 139 -17.33 5.99 10.71
N ASN A 140 -16.09 5.83 11.19
CA ASN A 140 -14.93 6.54 10.64
C ASN A 140 -14.12 5.70 9.63
N THR A 141 -14.47 4.44 9.39
CA THR A 141 -13.77 3.63 8.38
C THR A 141 -14.18 4.05 6.98
N THR A 142 -13.21 4.50 6.20
CA THR A 142 -13.44 5.15 4.88
C THR A 142 -13.41 4.17 3.70
N GLY A 143 -13.18 2.89 3.97
CA GLY A 143 -12.98 1.85 2.95
C GLY A 143 -11.58 1.84 2.32
N TRP A 144 -10.66 2.72 2.74
CA TRP A 144 -9.28 2.68 2.27
C TRP A 144 -8.45 1.69 3.08
N VAL A 145 -7.67 0.88 2.37
CA VAL A 145 -6.78 -0.14 2.93
C VAL A 145 -5.38 0.05 2.35
N MET A 146 -4.37 -0.05 3.21
CA MET A 146 -2.97 -0.03 2.85
C MET A 146 -2.33 -1.38 3.19
N HIS A 147 -1.61 -1.96 2.25
CA HIS A 147 -0.69 -3.06 2.48
C HIS A 147 0.75 -2.53 2.46
N GLU A 148 1.45 -2.63 3.57
CA GLU A 148 2.88 -2.29 3.67
C GLU A 148 3.72 -3.56 3.53
N TYR A 149 4.82 -3.46 2.79
CA TYR A 149 5.77 -4.53 2.51
C TYR A 149 7.16 -4.07 2.97
N GLN A 150 7.79 -4.88 3.82
CA GLN A 150 9.12 -4.61 4.34
C GLN A 150 9.95 -5.89 4.31
N ILE A 151 11.16 -5.83 3.73
CA ILE A 151 12.09 -6.96 3.79
C ILE A 151 12.64 -7.07 5.21
N VAL A 152 12.49 -8.26 5.81
CA VAL A 152 12.97 -8.55 7.18
C VAL A 152 14.16 -9.52 7.17
N SER A 153 14.32 -10.29 6.10
CA SER A 153 15.51 -11.12 5.87
C SER A 153 15.80 -11.23 4.37
N PRO A 154 17.04 -11.00 3.91
CA PRO A 154 18.19 -10.55 4.69
C PRO A 154 18.02 -9.12 5.22
N PRO A 155 18.79 -8.68 6.24
CA PRO A 155 18.76 -7.30 6.69
C PRO A 155 19.29 -6.38 5.60
N LEU A 156 18.44 -5.47 5.12
CA LEU A 156 18.71 -4.51 4.05
C LEU A 156 18.38 -3.08 4.50
N LEU A 157 18.55 -2.10 3.61
CA LEU A 157 18.11 -0.73 3.88
C LEU A 157 16.63 -0.70 4.25
N ALA A 158 16.28 0.05 5.30
CA ALA A 158 14.92 0.20 5.79
C ALA A 158 14.05 0.94 4.75
N THR A 159 13.48 0.15 3.85
CA THR A 159 12.62 0.59 2.76
C THR A 159 11.26 -0.06 2.93
N VAL A 160 10.20 0.74 2.83
CA VAL A 160 8.82 0.25 2.89
C VAL A 160 8.14 0.60 1.58
N LEU A 161 7.52 -0.41 0.97
CA LEU A 161 6.61 -0.23 -0.16
C LEU A 161 5.19 -0.33 0.37
N SER A 162 4.32 0.59 -0.03
CA SER A 162 2.92 0.62 0.39
C SER A 162 2.00 0.54 -0.83
N ARG A 163 1.09 -0.44 -0.86
CA ARG A 163 -0.04 -0.48 -1.80
C ARG A 163 -1.26 0.08 -1.10
N ILE A 164 -1.71 1.26 -1.51
CA ILE A 164 -2.98 1.82 -1.04
C ILE A 164 -4.07 1.46 -2.04
N SER A 165 -5.22 1.02 -1.55
CA SER A 165 -6.38 0.66 -2.37
C SER A 165 -7.68 1.10 -1.70
N LYS A 166 -8.70 1.40 -2.51
CA LYS A 166 -10.06 1.61 -2.04
C LYS A 166 -10.82 0.28 -2.18
N ALA A 167 -11.33 -0.24 -1.07
CA ALA A 167 -12.23 -1.39 -1.10
C ALA A 167 -13.40 -1.06 -2.05
N ARG A 168 -13.72 -1.98 -2.97
CA ARG A 168 -14.88 -1.81 -3.84
C ARG A 168 -16.13 -1.94 -2.99
N GLU A 169 -17.08 -1.05 -3.21
CA GLU A 169 -18.37 -1.03 -2.51
C GLU A 169 -19.15 -2.36 -2.66
N ASP A 170 -18.88 -3.11 -3.74
CA ASP A 170 -19.43 -4.45 -4.01
C ASP A 170 -18.90 -5.57 -3.10
N GLN A 171 -17.90 -5.31 -2.26
CA GLN A 171 -17.33 -6.27 -1.29
C GLN A 171 -17.65 -5.93 0.17
N GLN A 172 -18.51 -4.95 0.43
CA GLN A 172 -19.11 -4.78 1.76
C GLN A 172 -20.00 -6.03 2.02
N PRO A 173 -19.71 -6.90 3.00
CA PRO A 173 -20.69 -7.92 3.37
C PRO A 173 -21.96 -7.18 3.79
N ALA A 174 -23.08 -7.52 3.17
CA ALA A 174 -24.38 -6.97 3.51
C ALA A 174 -24.72 -7.31 4.96
N THR A 175 -24.26 -6.49 5.90
CA THR A 175 -24.73 -6.51 7.28
C THR A 175 -25.93 -5.58 7.37
N ALA A 176 -27.10 -6.05 6.95
CA ALA A 176 -28.37 -5.54 7.43
C ALA A 176 -29.54 -6.47 7.09
N ALA A 177 -30.45 -6.57 8.07
CA ALA A 177 -31.83 -7.01 7.97
C ALA A 177 -32.12 -8.53 8.02
N ALA A 178 -31.94 -9.10 9.21
CA ALA A 178 -32.89 -10.08 9.72
C ALA A 178 -33.49 -9.55 11.04
N ALA A 179 -34.40 -8.59 10.89
CA ALA A 179 -35.43 -8.32 11.87
C ALA A 179 -36.72 -8.01 11.09
N GLN A 180 -37.81 -8.65 11.52
CA GLN A 180 -39.20 -8.56 11.06
C GLN A 180 -39.61 -9.57 9.98
N ASN A 181 -40.12 -10.71 10.41
CA ASN A 181 -41.57 -10.96 10.45
C ASN A 181 -41.92 -12.01 11.52
#